data_AF-A0AAD4XMZ4-F1
#
_entry.id   AF-A0AAD4XMZ4-F1
#
_cell.length_a   1.000
_cell.length_b   1.000
_cell.length_c   1.000
_cell.angle_alpha   90.00
_cell.angle_beta   90.00
_cell.angle_gamma   90.00
#
_symmetry.space_group_name_H-M   'P 1'
#
loop_
_entity.id
_entity.type
_entity.pdbx_description
1 polymer ?
#
loop_
_entity_poly.entity_id
_entity_poly.type
_entity_poly.pdbx_seq_one_letter_code
_entity_poly.pdbx_strand_id
1 'polypeptide(L)'
;MAQSVIEVPSKGGFSFDLCVRNDMLAKKGVQLPSYRKTGTTIVGLVYKDGVVLGADTRATEGTIVCDKNCEKIHYMAPNIYCCGAGTAADTEAQKRGYSALVLGGVDVTGPHLHTIHPHGSIDSLPYATMGSGSLAAMAMFESQYREGMTREEGIHLVSEAIRSGIFNDLGSGSNVDICVITKDGAEYLRNHMLPNPRTYVSTKEFSFAKGQTEVLSTKIKQLKEKVVEVAVEGADAMEE
;
A
#
# COMPACT_ATOMS: atom_id res chain seq x y z
N MET A 1 17.61 -18.86 8.34
CA MET A 1 16.74 -17.66 8.42
C MET A 1 17.19 -16.72 7.31
N ALA A 2 16.56 -16.80 6.14
CA ALA A 2 16.94 -15.98 5.00
C ALA A 2 16.34 -14.57 5.20
N GLN A 3 17.19 -13.58 5.45
CA GLN A 3 16.80 -12.18 5.40
C GLN A 3 16.44 -11.84 3.95
N SER A 4 15.17 -11.61 3.67
CA SER A 4 14.71 -11.07 2.40
C SER A 4 15.06 -9.58 2.35
N VAL A 5 16.20 -9.26 1.75
CA VAL A 5 16.57 -7.89 1.38
C VAL A 5 15.63 -7.48 0.24
N ILE A 6 14.72 -6.55 0.51
CA ILE A 6 13.84 -5.98 -0.52
C ILE A 6 14.71 -5.12 -1.43
N GLU A 7 14.72 -5.41 -2.73
CA GLU A 7 15.33 -4.52 -3.73
C GLU A 7 14.59 -3.19 -3.73
N VAL A 8 15.28 -2.12 -3.34
CA VAL A 8 14.77 -0.76 -3.45
C VAL A 8 14.56 -0.46 -4.95
N PRO A 9 13.35 -0.09 -5.39
CA PRO A 9 13.11 0.23 -6.79
C PRO A 9 14.03 1.36 -7.26
N SER A 10 14.64 1.23 -8.44
CA SER A 10 15.59 2.20 -9.00
C SER A 10 14.97 3.56 -9.38
N LYS A 11 13.63 3.65 -9.35
CA LYS A 11 12.85 4.88 -9.53
C LYS A 11 12.03 5.13 -8.25
N GLY A 12 11.95 6.40 -7.83
CA GLY A 12 11.04 6.85 -6.77
C GLY A 12 9.60 6.37 -7.03
N GLY A 13 8.82 6.19 -5.97
CA GLY A 13 7.56 5.44 -6.00
C GLY A 13 6.40 6.02 -6.83
N PHE A 14 6.66 7.01 -7.68
CA PHE A 14 5.71 7.55 -8.64
C PHE A 14 6.18 7.34 -10.08
N SER A 15 5.43 6.51 -10.82
CA SER A 15 5.58 6.37 -12.27
C SER A 15 4.44 7.08 -12.99
N PHE A 16 4.76 8.20 -13.62
CA PHE A 16 3.83 8.90 -14.53
C PHE A 16 3.91 8.35 -15.97
N ASP A 17 4.67 7.27 -16.21
CA ASP A 17 4.89 6.70 -17.55
C ASP A 17 3.56 6.29 -18.20
N LEU A 18 2.58 5.87 -17.40
CA LEU A 18 1.25 5.50 -17.85
C LEU A 18 0.31 6.70 -18.04
N CYS A 19 0.71 7.91 -17.63
CA CYS A 19 -0.14 9.09 -17.69
C CYS A 19 -0.49 9.44 -19.13
N VAL A 20 0.53 9.49 -20.00
CA VAL A 20 0.40 9.80 -21.43
C VAL A 20 -0.40 8.72 -22.17
N ARG A 21 -0.16 7.44 -21.85
CA ARG A 21 -0.92 6.31 -22.40
C ARG A 21 -2.39 6.41 -22.05
N ASN A 22 -2.71 6.68 -20.78
CA ASN A 22 -4.09 6.76 -20.31
C ASN A 22 -4.82 7.97 -20.94
N ASP A 23 -4.13 9.09 -21.16
CA ASP A 23 -4.69 10.25 -21.88
C ASP A 23 -4.96 9.95 -23.36
N MET A 24 -4.05 9.20 -24.01
CA MET A 24 -4.26 8.71 -25.38
C MET A 24 -5.45 7.75 -25.46
N LEU A 25 -5.61 6.84 -24.50
CA LEU A 25 -6.73 5.90 -24.43
C LEU A 25 -8.06 6.62 -24.20
N ALA A 26 -8.07 7.62 -23.31
CA ALA A 26 -9.24 8.48 -23.09
C ALA A 26 -9.65 9.22 -24.37
N LYS A 27 -8.69 9.78 -25.13
CA LYS A 27 -8.94 10.40 -26.45
C LYS A 27 -9.47 9.41 -27.49
N LYS A 28 -9.12 8.13 -27.37
CA LYS A 28 -9.65 7.05 -28.23
C LYS A 28 -11.02 6.52 -27.78
N GLY A 29 -11.66 7.16 -26.80
CA GLY A 29 -12.98 6.78 -26.31
C GLY A 29 -12.97 5.56 -25.38
N VAL A 30 -11.79 5.11 -24.92
CA VAL A 30 -11.71 4.10 -23.86
C VAL A 30 -12.18 4.75 -22.57
N GLN A 31 -13.28 4.26 -22.01
CA GLN A 31 -13.74 4.73 -20.72
C GLN A 31 -12.69 4.37 -19.66
N LEU A 32 -12.25 5.39 -18.92
CA LEU A 32 -11.37 5.18 -17.78
C LEU A 32 -12.12 4.35 -16.73
N PRO A 33 -11.43 3.47 -15.99
CA PRO A 33 -12.07 2.72 -14.91
C PRO A 33 -12.76 3.67 -13.95
N SER A 34 -13.98 3.31 -13.55
CA SER A 34 -14.73 4.06 -12.54
C SER A 34 -13.98 4.05 -11.21
N TYR A 35 -13.93 5.21 -10.54
CA TYR A 35 -13.35 5.40 -9.22
C TYR A 35 -14.14 4.63 -8.17
N ARG A 36 -13.48 3.70 -7.48
CA ARG A 36 -14.11 2.86 -6.46
C ARG A 36 -13.76 3.41 -5.09
N LYS A 37 -14.78 3.87 -4.36
CA LYS A 37 -14.66 4.25 -2.95
C LYS A 37 -14.32 2.99 -2.16
N THR A 38 -13.10 2.91 -1.63
CA THR A 38 -12.71 1.86 -0.70
C THR A 38 -12.96 2.33 0.73
N GLY A 39 -13.28 1.39 1.60
CA GLY A 39 -13.07 1.59 3.02
C GLY A 39 -11.60 1.44 3.36
N THR A 40 -11.09 2.27 4.24
CA THR A 40 -9.66 2.29 4.61
C THR A 40 -9.47 3.02 5.92
N THR A 41 -8.55 2.54 6.75
CA THR A 41 -8.03 3.29 7.89
C THR A 41 -6.53 3.44 7.71
N ILE A 42 -6.05 4.68 7.62
CA ILE A 42 -4.63 5.00 7.65
C ILE A 42 -4.36 5.98 8.78
N VAL A 43 -3.22 5.82 9.42
CA VAL A 43 -2.80 6.67 10.53
C VAL A 43 -1.30 6.94 10.46
N GLY A 44 -0.87 8.00 11.13
CA GLY A 44 0.53 8.31 11.35
C GLY A 44 0.75 8.94 12.71
N LEU A 45 1.93 8.72 13.28
CA LEU A 45 2.32 9.25 14.58
C LEU A 45 3.82 9.56 14.59
N VAL A 46 4.17 10.76 15.06
CA VAL A 46 5.53 11.17 15.34
C VAL A 46 5.90 10.66 16.73
N TYR A 47 7.01 9.93 16.82
CA TYR A 47 7.63 9.50 18.07
C TYR A 47 9.01 10.14 18.21
N LYS A 48 9.71 9.90 19.32
CA LYS A 48 10.95 10.61 19.67
C LYS A 48 12.00 10.63 18.55
N ASP A 49 12.20 9.50 17.88
CA ASP A 49 13.30 9.30 16.94
C ASP A 49 12.84 9.13 15.48
N GLY A 50 11.56 9.38 15.17
CA GLY A 50 11.03 9.14 13.84
C GLY A 50 9.51 9.25 13.69
N VAL A 51 8.99 8.62 12.64
CA VAL A 51 7.55 8.55 12.33
C VAL A 51 7.13 7.09 12.19
N VAL A 52 5.97 6.74 12.72
CA VAL A 52 5.31 5.45 12.46
C VAL A 52 4.05 5.70 11.64
N LEU A 53 3.95 5.05 10.48
CA LEU A 53 2.76 5.01 9.66
C LEU A 53 2.07 3.64 9.81
N GLY A 54 0.75 3.64 9.79
CA GLY A 54 -0.04 2.41 9.87
C GLY A 54 -1.21 2.41 8.88
N ALA A 55 -1.55 1.23 8.38
CA ALA A 55 -2.67 1.03 7.48
C ALA A 55 -3.30 -0.36 7.65
N ASP A 56 -4.59 -0.47 7.34
CA ASP A 56 -5.24 -1.77 7.17
C ASP A 56 -5.05 -2.34 5.74
N THR A 57 -5.29 -3.63 5.55
CA THR A 57 -4.98 -4.33 4.27
C THR A 57 -6.20 -4.71 3.44
N ARG A 58 -7.41 -4.38 3.88
CA ARG A 58 -8.65 -4.64 3.12
C ARG A 58 -8.85 -3.59 2.03
N ALA A 59 -9.22 -4.04 0.82
CA ALA A 59 -9.76 -3.17 -0.22
C ALA A 59 -11.17 -3.64 -0.61
N THR A 60 -12.14 -2.72 -0.58
CA THR A 60 -13.54 -2.98 -0.93
C THR A 60 -13.92 -2.34 -2.27
N GLU A 61 -14.82 -2.98 -3.00
CA GLU A 61 -15.59 -2.36 -4.09
C GLU A 61 -17.05 -2.30 -3.67
N GLY A 62 -17.49 -1.11 -3.27
CA GLY A 62 -18.80 -0.96 -2.65
C GLY A 62 -18.87 -1.79 -1.36
N THR A 63 -19.77 -2.76 -1.32
CA THR A 63 -20.00 -3.64 -0.16
C THR A 63 -19.22 -4.95 -0.21
N ILE A 64 -18.47 -5.22 -1.28
CA ILE A 64 -17.74 -6.48 -1.47
C ILE A 64 -16.25 -6.27 -1.17
N VAL A 65 -15.63 -7.20 -0.44
CA VAL A 65 -14.18 -7.22 -0.25
C VAL A 65 -13.53 -7.81 -1.50
N CYS A 66 -12.78 -6.98 -2.24
CA CYS A 66 -12.07 -7.37 -3.46
C CYS A 66 -10.69 -7.93 -3.17
N ASP A 67 -9.98 -7.31 -2.23
CA ASP A 67 -8.67 -7.76 -1.79
C ASP A 67 -8.60 -7.75 -0.27
N LYS A 68 -8.01 -8.79 0.30
CA LYS A 68 -7.81 -8.96 1.73
C LYS A 68 -6.40 -8.57 2.16
N ASN A 69 -5.48 -8.38 1.22
CA ASN A 69 -4.07 -8.12 1.48
C ASN A 69 -3.52 -7.09 0.49
N CYS A 70 -4.19 -5.95 0.37
CA CYS A 70 -3.78 -4.78 -0.41
C CYS A 70 -2.73 -3.96 0.36
N GLU A 71 -1.78 -3.36 -0.36
CA GLU A 71 -0.77 -2.46 0.19
C GLU A 71 -1.24 -1.01 0.04
N LYS A 72 -1.16 -0.25 1.14
CA LYS A 72 -1.61 1.15 1.18
C LYS A 72 -0.54 2.13 1.66
N ILE A 73 0.63 1.59 2.04
CA ILE A 73 1.81 2.37 2.43
C ILE A 73 2.76 2.33 1.24
N HIS A 74 2.89 3.47 0.57
CA HIS A 74 3.66 3.61 -0.65
C HIS A 74 5.03 4.22 -0.36
N TYR A 75 6.07 3.65 -0.97
CA TYR A 75 7.41 4.20 -0.95
C TYR A 75 7.46 5.53 -1.71
N MET A 76 8.18 6.52 -1.17
CA MET A 76 8.39 7.81 -1.84
C MET A 76 9.87 8.06 -2.06
N ALA A 77 10.64 7.97 -0.98
CA ALA A 77 12.07 8.13 -0.91
C ALA A 77 12.62 7.25 0.24
N PRO A 78 13.95 7.05 0.38
CA PRO A 78 14.51 6.17 1.42
C PRO A 78 14.05 6.48 2.85
N ASN A 79 13.74 7.74 3.12
CA ASN A 79 13.33 8.29 4.42
C ASN A 79 11.93 8.92 4.40
N ILE A 80 11.11 8.64 3.36
CA ILE A 80 9.76 9.23 3.20
C ILE A 80 8.81 8.15 2.65
N TYR A 81 7.67 7.99 3.30
CA TYR A 81 6.58 7.10 2.87
C TYR A 81 5.24 7.82 2.95
N CYS A 82 4.29 7.36 2.15
CA CYS A 82 2.95 7.94 2.08
C CYS A 82 1.90 6.84 2.19
N CYS A 83 0.99 6.98 3.14
CA CYS A 83 -0.24 6.21 3.16
C CYS A 83 -1.30 6.92 2.34
N GLY A 84 -2.15 6.17 1.64
CA GLY A 84 -3.27 6.76 0.91
C GLY A 84 -4.61 6.09 1.18
N ALA A 85 -5.64 6.93 1.18
CA ALA A 85 -7.03 6.58 1.42
C ALA A 85 -7.94 7.28 0.41
N GLY A 86 -9.13 6.73 0.22
CA GLY A 86 -10.09 7.20 -0.77
C GLY A 86 -10.10 6.31 -2.01
N THR A 87 -10.15 6.89 -3.20
CA THR A 87 -10.19 6.10 -4.42
C THR A 87 -8.83 5.41 -4.65
N ALA A 88 -8.79 4.08 -4.57
CA ALA A 88 -7.55 3.30 -4.72
C ALA A 88 -6.77 3.65 -6.00
N ALA A 89 -7.48 3.84 -7.11
CA ALA A 89 -6.88 4.21 -8.39
C ALA A 89 -6.23 5.61 -8.38
N ASP A 90 -6.79 6.57 -7.62
CA ASP A 90 -6.26 7.93 -7.54
C ASP A 90 -5.05 8.01 -6.62
N THR A 91 -5.04 7.20 -5.57
CA THR A 91 -3.89 7.07 -4.67
C THR A 91 -2.66 6.51 -5.40
N GLU A 92 -2.83 5.45 -6.20
CA GLU A 92 -1.72 4.85 -6.96
C GLU A 92 -1.28 5.69 -8.15
N ALA A 93 -2.21 6.31 -8.87
CA ALA A 93 -1.90 7.06 -10.08
C ALA A 93 -1.58 8.55 -9.85
N GLN A 94 -1.84 9.07 -8.64
CA GLN A 94 -1.76 10.49 -8.25
C GLN A 94 -2.18 11.49 -9.36
N LYS A 95 -3.17 11.10 -10.18
CA LYS A 95 -3.69 11.89 -11.29
C LYS A 95 -4.81 12.80 -10.77
N ARG A 96 -4.49 14.06 -10.42
CA ARG A 96 -5.48 15.18 -10.27
C ARG A 96 -6.83 14.79 -9.62
N GLY A 97 -6.80 13.92 -8.61
CA GLY A 97 -7.97 13.19 -8.12
C GLY A 97 -7.98 13.11 -6.61
N TYR A 98 -9.18 12.95 -6.07
CA TYR A 98 -9.56 13.13 -4.67
C TYR A 98 -8.96 12.07 -3.73
N SER A 99 -7.65 12.09 -3.50
CA SER A 99 -6.97 11.20 -2.56
C SER A 99 -6.67 11.89 -1.24
N ALA A 100 -6.92 11.19 -0.14
CA ALA A 100 -6.54 11.59 1.20
C ALA A 100 -5.21 10.91 1.54
N LEU A 101 -4.18 11.68 1.85
CA LEU A 101 -2.83 11.17 2.08
C LEU A 101 -2.36 11.47 3.49
N VAL A 102 -1.60 10.54 4.06
CA VAL A 102 -0.79 10.75 5.26
C VAL A 102 0.66 10.54 4.86
N LEU A 103 1.43 11.62 4.82
CA LEU A 103 2.82 11.65 4.42
C LEU A 103 3.70 11.75 5.66
N GLY A 104 4.60 10.78 5.84
CA GLY A 104 5.54 10.74 6.95
C GLY A 104 6.98 10.65 6.44
N GLY A 105 7.89 11.37 7.08
CA GLY A 105 9.30 11.31 6.75
C GLY A 105 10.19 11.87 7.84
N VAL A 106 11.49 11.59 7.74
CA VAL A 106 12.50 12.14 8.64
C VAL A 106 13.56 12.84 7.80
N ASP A 107 13.74 14.14 8.02
CA ASP A 107 14.76 14.93 7.34
C ASP A 107 15.85 15.42 8.32
N VAL A 108 16.72 16.31 7.85
CA VAL A 108 17.81 16.88 8.66
C VAL A 108 17.33 17.74 9.83
N THR A 109 16.08 18.22 9.78
CA THR A 109 15.46 19.04 10.83
C THR A 109 14.68 18.18 11.83
N GLY A 110 14.27 16.97 11.46
CA GLY A 110 13.63 16.02 12.35
C GLY A 110 12.52 15.21 11.67
N PRO A 111 11.69 14.51 12.47
CA PRO A 111 10.52 13.81 11.97
C PRO A 111 9.38 14.78 11.66
N HIS A 112 8.74 14.59 10.48
CA HIS A 112 7.59 15.36 10.04
C HIS A 112 6.46 14.45 9.60
N LEU A 113 5.25 14.85 9.95
CA LEU A 113 4.02 14.17 9.56
C LEU A 113 3.02 15.20 9.03
N HIS A 114 2.53 14.95 7.83
CA HIS A 114 1.59 15.81 7.13
C HIS A 114 0.38 15.03 6.65
N THR A 115 -0.80 15.64 6.70
CA THR A 115 -1.98 15.17 5.99
C THR A 115 -2.20 16.02 4.76
N ILE A 116 -2.64 15.40 3.67
CA ILE A 116 -3.05 16.11 2.46
C ILE A 116 -4.48 15.70 2.18
N HIS A 117 -5.39 16.66 2.25
CA HIS A 117 -6.79 16.41 1.98
C HIS A 117 -7.05 16.43 0.47
N PRO A 118 -8.13 15.77 0.00
CA PRO A 118 -8.50 15.74 -1.42
C PRO A 118 -8.66 17.11 -2.11
N HIS A 119 -8.91 18.17 -1.33
CA HIS A 119 -9.06 19.54 -1.82
C HIS A 119 -7.76 20.35 -1.79
N GLY A 120 -6.65 19.73 -1.37
CA GLY A 120 -5.31 20.33 -1.36
C GLY A 120 -4.92 21.06 -0.07
N SER A 121 -5.75 21.06 0.98
CA SER A 121 -5.30 21.54 2.29
C SER A 121 -4.27 20.58 2.89
N ILE A 122 -3.36 21.15 3.67
CA ILE A 122 -2.28 20.43 4.31
C ILE A 122 -2.23 20.83 5.77
N ASP A 123 -2.22 19.83 6.65
CA ASP A 123 -2.02 20.03 8.09
C ASP A 123 -0.76 19.30 8.55
N SER A 124 -0.06 19.89 9.51
CA SER A 124 1.15 19.32 10.12
C SER A 124 0.86 19.06 11.59
N LEU A 125 0.81 17.79 11.98
CA LEU A 125 0.34 17.37 13.29
C LEU A 125 1.23 16.25 13.85
N PRO A 126 1.35 16.12 15.18
CA PRO A 126 2.13 15.05 15.80
C PRO A 126 1.54 13.66 15.57
N TYR A 127 0.24 13.58 15.25
CA TYR A 127 -0.43 12.37 14.82
C TYR A 127 -1.58 12.73 13.89
N ALA A 128 -1.98 11.79 13.04
CA ALA A 128 -3.03 11.99 12.06
C ALA A 128 -3.76 10.69 11.73
N THR A 129 -5.04 10.80 11.40
CA THR A 129 -5.85 9.67 10.90
C THR A 129 -6.65 10.10 9.67
N MET A 130 -6.76 9.23 8.66
CA MET A 130 -7.55 9.47 7.45
C MET A 130 -8.27 8.18 7.03
N GLY A 131 -9.30 8.34 6.20
CA GLY A 131 -10.13 7.24 5.70
C GLY A 131 -11.44 7.05 6.48
N SER A 132 -12.17 5.96 6.19
CA SER A 132 -13.50 5.68 6.76
C SER A 132 -13.46 5.33 8.25
N GLY A 133 -12.45 4.58 8.71
CA GLY A 133 -12.28 4.24 10.13
C GLY A 133 -11.45 5.26 10.92
N SER A 134 -11.18 6.44 10.35
CA SER A 134 -10.35 7.49 10.95
C SER A 134 -10.82 7.93 12.33
N LEU A 135 -12.13 8.03 12.56
CA LEU A 135 -12.70 8.47 13.85
C LEU A 135 -12.43 7.47 14.98
N ALA A 136 -12.57 6.17 14.69
CA ALA A 136 -12.29 5.11 15.66
C ALA A 136 -10.79 5.04 16.01
N ALA A 137 -9.93 5.29 15.02
CA ALA A 137 -8.50 5.41 15.23
C ALA A 137 -8.13 6.68 15.99
N MET A 138 -8.78 7.82 15.70
CA MET A 138 -8.51 9.10 16.35
C MET A 138 -8.80 9.03 17.85
N ALA A 139 -9.89 8.35 18.25
CA ALA A 139 -10.20 8.13 19.66
C ALA A 139 -9.08 7.39 20.43
N MET A 140 -8.33 6.52 19.75
CA MET A 140 -7.19 5.82 20.35
C MET A 140 -6.00 6.77 20.52
N PHE A 141 -5.71 7.62 19.53
CA PHE A 141 -4.66 8.63 19.68
C PHE A 141 -4.99 9.64 20.77
N GLU A 142 -6.20 10.21 20.78
CA GLU A 142 -6.62 11.18 21.79
C GLU A 142 -6.58 10.64 23.22
N SER A 143 -6.78 9.33 23.41
CA SER A 143 -6.78 8.71 24.74
C SER A 143 -5.40 8.27 25.23
N GLN A 144 -4.47 7.92 24.33
CA GLN A 144 -3.24 7.23 24.71
C GLN A 144 -1.96 7.92 24.23
N TYR A 145 -2.06 8.92 23.35
CA TYR A 145 -0.91 9.66 22.86
C TYR A 145 -0.17 10.38 23.99
N ARG A 146 1.16 10.33 23.95
CA ARG A 146 2.05 11.13 24.79
C ARG A 146 3.17 11.70 23.93
N GLU A 147 3.63 12.89 24.26
CA GLU A 147 4.84 13.43 23.63
C GLU A 147 6.07 12.60 24.00
N GLY A 148 6.99 12.44 23.05
CA GLY A 148 8.27 11.75 23.30
C GLY A 148 8.17 10.24 23.49
N MET A 149 7.10 9.60 23.01
CA MET A 149 6.95 8.13 23.02
C MET A 149 8.16 7.43 22.40
N THR A 150 8.47 6.23 22.91
CA THR A 150 9.48 5.38 22.29
C THR A 150 8.99 4.78 20.98
N ARG A 151 9.91 4.21 20.21
CA ARG A 151 9.60 3.47 18.99
C ARG A 151 8.54 2.39 19.22
N GLU A 152 8.72 1.58 20.26
CA GLU A 152 7.86 0.44 20.58
C GLU A 152 6.47 0.90 21.04
N GLU A 153 6.41 1.96 21.86
CA GLU A 153 5.15 2.58 22.25
C GLU A 153 4.40 3.14 21.04
N GLY A 154 5.13 3.79 20.11
CA GLY A 154 4.57 4.32 18.87
C GLY A 154 4.00 3.23 17.97
N ILE A 155 4.74 2.14 17.74
CA ILE A 155 4.27 0.97 16.98
C ILE A 155 3.03 0.36 17.63
N HIS A 156 3.03 0.20 18.96
CA HIS A 156 1.90 -0.36 19.67
C HIS A 156 0.64 0.50 19.53
N LEU A 157 0.76 1.82 19.77
CA LEU A 157 -0.37 2.74 19.68
C LEU A 157 -0.94 2.81 18.26
N VAL A 158 -0.07 2.90 17.24
CA VAL A 158 -0.51 2.85 15.83
C VAL A 158 -1.23 1.53 15.52
N SER A 159 -0.70 0.40 15.99
CA SER A 159 -1.32 -0.91 15.76
C SER A 159 -2.70 -1.02 16.40
N GLU A 160 -2.86 -0.53 17.64
CA GLU A 160 -4.14 -0.49 18.34
C GLU A 160 -5.13 0.50 17.71
N ALA A 161 -4.66 1.64 17.20
CA ALA A 161 -5.48 2.60 16.47
C ALA A 161 -6.06 1.99 15.18
N ILE A 162 -5.24 1.30 14.38
CA ILE A 162 -5.72 0.57 13.20
C ILE A 162 -6.65 -0.58 13.61
N ARG A 163 -6.33 -1.34 14.65
CA ARG A 163 -7.18 -2.41 15.18
C ARG A 163 -8.56 -1.90 15.58
N SER A 164 -8.63 -0.73 16.22
CA SER A 164 -9.89 -0.05 16.53
C SER A 164 -10.67 0.28 15.25
N GLY A 165 -10.01 0.79 14.21
CA GLY A 165 -10.62 0.98 12.89
C GLY A 165 -11.15 -0.32 12.28
N ILE A 166 -10.39 -1.40 12.33
CA ILE A 166 -10.78 -2.72 11.80
C ILE A 166 -12.07 -3.26 12.44
N PHE A 167 -12.25 -3.10 13.75
CA PHE A 167 -13.41 -3.63 14.46
C PHE A 167 -14.63 -2.72 14.46
N ASN A 168 -14.45 -1.41 14.17
CA ASN A 168 -15.53 -0.42 14.21
C ASN A 168 -15.93 0.14 12.83
N ASP A 169 -15.17 -0.12 11.77
CA ASP A 169 -15.48 0.29 10.40
C ASP A 169 -15.66 -0.93 9.48
N LEU A 170 -16.78 -0.99 8.76
CA LEU A 170 -17.07 -2.08 7.80
C LEU A 170 -16.10 -2.08 6.61
N GLY A 171 -15.66 -0.88 6.25
CA GLY A 171 -14.79 -0.65 5.12
C GLY A 171 -13.34 -1.09 5.34
N SER A 172 -12.90 -1.10 6.60
CA SER A 172 -11.55 -1.46 7.01
C SER A 172 -11.48 -2.91 7.48
N GLY A 173 -10.29 -3.52 7.43
CA GLY A 173 -10.13 -4.86 7.99
C GLY A 173 -8.92 -5.64 7.51
N SER A 174 -8.98 -6.94 7.79
CA SER A 174 -7.93 -7.92 7.52
C SER A 174 -6.74 -7.75 8.45
N ASN A 175 -5.60 -7.24 7.96
CA ASN A 175 -4.35 -7.20 8.71
C ASN A 175 -3.96 -5.75 9.01
N VAL A 176 -2.96 -5.58 9.88
CA VAL A 176 -2.34 -4.30 10.18
C VAL A 176 -0.93 -4.28 9.62
N ASP A 177 -0.65 -3.24 8.85
CA ASP A 177 0.68 -2.89 8.40
C ASP A 177 1.25 -1.74 9.20
N ILE A 178 2.57 -1.80 9.41
CA ILE A 178 3.31 -0.73 10.08
C ILE A 178 4.54 -0.38 9.24
N CYS A 179 4.82 0.90 9.07
CA CYS A 179 6.07 1.38 8.52
C CYS A 179 6.73 2.34 9.52
N VAL A 180 7.92 2.00 9.96
CA VAL A 180 8.71 2.81 10.89
C VAL A 180 9.78 3.54 10.11
N ILE A 181 9.79 4.86 10.17
CA ILE A 181 10.68 5.72 9.40
C ILE A 181 11.61 6.43 10.36
N THR A 182 12.91 6.31 10.11
CA THR A 182 13.99 6.94 10.87
C THR A 182 14.88 7.74 9.93
N LYS A 183 15.85 8.47 10.49
CA LYS A 183 16.87 9.19 9.70
C LYS A 183 17.71 8.26 8.82
N ASP A 184 17.91 7.00 9.23
CA ASP A 184 18.79 6.04 8.56
C ASP A 184 18.06 5.24 7.47
N GLY A 185 16.73 5.35 7.41
CA GLY A 185 15.87 4.65 6.47
C GLY A 185 14.54 4.24 7.09
N ALA A 186 13.81 3.38 6.39
CA ALA A 186 12.52 2.88 6.84
C ALA A 186 12.48 1.35 6.93
N GLU A 187 11.73 0.85 7.91
CA GLU A 187 11.42 -0.56 8.09
C GLU A 187 9.91 -0.78 7.86
N TYR A 188 9.59 -1.55 6.82
CA TYR A 188 8.20 -1.88 6.49
C TYR A 188 7.83 -3.27 7.04
N LEU A 189 6.94 -3.29 8.02
CA LEU A 189 6.41 -4.47 8.70
C LEU A 189 5.04 -4.81 8.12
N ARG A 190 5.05 -5.55 7.01
CA ARG A 190 3.84 -6.08 6.37
C ARG A 190 3.18 -7.11 7.29
N ASN A 191 1.86 -7.05 7.45
CA ASN A 191 1.09 -7.98 8.27
C ASN A 191 1.60 -8.09 9.71
N HIS A 192 2.03 -6.96 10.29
CA HIS A 192 2.50 -6.86 11.67
C HIS A 192 1.51 -7.47 12.68
N MET A 193 0.21 -7.27 12.46
CA MET A 193 -0.85 -7.87 13.26
C MET A 193 -1.93 -8.53 12.38
N LEU A 194 -2.39 -9.71 12.82
CA LEU A 194 -3.42 -10.51 12.17
C LEU A 194 -4.63 -10.68 13.10
N PRO A 195 -5.47 -9.64 13.30
CA PRO A 195 -6.55 -9.68 14.29
C PRO A 195 -7.64 -10.71 13.97
N ASN A 196 -7.84 -11.05 12.69
CA ASN A 196 -8.88 -11.97 12.25
C ASN A 196 -8.31 -13.10 11.38
N PRO A 197 -7.59 -14.08 11.97
CA PRO A 197 -7.12 -15.24 11.22
C PRO A 197 -8.30 -16.07 10.74
N ARG A 198 -8.13 -16.75 9.60
CA ARG A 198 -9.15 -17.69 9.11
C ARG A 198 -9.16 -18.93 10.01
N THR A 199 -10.16 -19.01 10.90
CA THR A 199 -10.31 -20.12 11.85
C THR A 199 -11.02 -21.34 11.27
N TYR A 200 -11.94 -21.12 10.31
CA TYR A 200 -12.67 -22.19 9.66
C TYR A 200 -12.14 -22.44 8.24
N VAL A 201 -11.65 -23.66 8.02
CA VAL A 201 -11.35 -24.22 6.70
C VAL A 201 -12.30 -25.38 6.51
N SER A 202 -13.09 -25.35 5.42
CA SER A 202 -13.99 -26.45 5.13
C SER A 202 -13.18 -27.73 4.94
N THR A 203 -13.58 -28.81 5.59
CA THR A 203 -12.98 -30.14 5.40
C THR A 203 -13.38 -30.76 4.06
N LYS A 204 -14.40 -30.21 3.40
CA LYS A 204 -14.82 -30.63 2.06
C LYS A 204 -14.04 -29.82 1.04
N GLU A 205 -13.02 -30.45 0.48
CA GLU A 205 -12.32 -29.94 -0.68
C GLU A 205 -13.13 -30.26 -1.94
N PHE A 206 -13.53 -29.24 -2.69
CA PHE A 206 -14.23 -29.43 -3.97
C PHE A 206 -13.19 -29.62 -5.07
N SER A 207 -12.82 -30.88 -5.31
CA SER A 207 -12.01 -31.28 -6.46
C SER A 207 -12.87 -32.09 -7.44
N PHE A 208 -12.77 -31.75 -8.72
CA PHE A 208 -13.48 -32.44 -9.79
C PHE A 208 -12.46 -33.11 -10.70
N ALA A 209 -12.73 -34.35 -11.11
CA ALA A 209 -11.89 -35.03 -12.09
C ALA A 209 -11.87 -34.26 -13.42
N LYS A 210 -10.76 -34.33 -14.15
CA LYS A 210 -10.68 -33.74 -15.50
C LYS A 210 -11.74 -34.38 -16.41
N GLY A 211 -12.40 -33.57 -17.23
CA GLY A 211 -13.43 -34.03 -18.18
C GLY A 211 -14.88 -33.92 -17.69
N GLN A 212 -15.12 -33.39 -16.48
CA GLN A 212 -16.48 -33.18 -15.93
C GLN A 212 -17.19 -31.93 -16.51
N THR A 213 -16.44 -31.00 -17.10
CA THR A 213 -17.00 -29.80 -17.74
C THR A 213 -17.07 -30.02 -19.24
N GLU A 214 -18.26 -29.90 -19.84
CA GLU A 214 -18.42 -29.98 -21.30
C GLU A 214 -17.70 -28.82 -22.00
N VAL A 215 -16.93 -29.15 -23.04
CA VAL A 215 -16.16 -28.18 -23.83
C VAL A 215 -16.59 -28.29 -25.31
N LEU A 216 -17.17 -27.22 -25.85
CA LEU A 216 -17.68 -27.20 -27.24
C LEU A 216 -16.58 -27.17 -28.30
N SER A 217 -15.48 -26.45 -28.04
CA SER A 217 -14.33 -26.40 -28.93
C SER A 217 -13.06 -26.08 -28.15
N THR A 218 -11.93 -26.65 -28.58
CA THR A 218 -10.61 -26.38 -28.00
C THR A 218 -9.63 -26.02 -29.11
N LYS A 219 -8.88 -24.92 -28.95
CA LYS A 219 -7.81 -24.54 -29.86
C LYS A 219 -6.49 -24.52 -29.10
N ILE A 220 -5.56 -25.40 -29.49
CA ILE A 220 -4.23 -25.50 -28.88
C ILE A 220 -3.23 -24.80 -29.81
N LYS A 221 -2.46 -23.84 -29.27
CA LYS A 221 -1.40 -23.14 -30.00
C LYS A 221 -0.05 -23.48 -29.39
N GLN A 222 0.78 -24.22 -30.12
CA GLN A 222 2.14 -24.51 -29.71
C GLN A 222 3.00 -23.23 -29.79
N LEU A 223 3.70 -22.91 -28.72
CA LEU A 223 4.67 -21.81 -28.69
C LEU A 223 5.98 -22.30 -29.32
N LYS A 224 6.65 -21.45 -30.10
CA LYS A 224 8.02 -21.71 -30.59
C LYS A 224 9.01 -20.96 -29.69
N GLU A 225 10.13 -21.59 -29.35
CA GLU A 225 11.22 -20.89 -28.69
C GLU A 225 11.79 -19.81 -29.61
N LYS A 226 11.94 -18.60 -29.07
CA LYS A 226 12.64 -17.51 -29.73
C LYS A 226 14.10 -17.58 -29.28
N VAL A 227 14.95 -18.24 -30.07
CA VAL A 227 16.40 -18.16 -29.88
C VAL A 227 16.81 -16.74 -30.27
N VAL A 228 17.16 -15.92 -29.29
CA VAL A 228 17.82 -14.63 -29.52
C VAL A 228 19.31 -14.92 -29.42
N GLU A 229 19.97 -15.05 -30.56
CA GLU A 229 21.43 -15.00 -30.60
C GLU A 229 21.85 -13.57 -30.23
N VAL A 230 22.26 -13.37 -28.98
CA VAL A 230 22.99 -12.17 -28.59
C VAL A 230 24.39 -12.35 -29.15
N ALA A 231 24.64 -11.77 -30.33
CA ALA A 231 25.99 -11.59 -30.83
C ALA A 231 26.74 -10.75 -29.79
N VAL A 232 27.61 -11.39 -29.02
CA VAL A 232 28.62 -10.70 -28.24
C VAL A 232 29.61 -10.20 -29.28
N GLU A 233 29.44 -8.94 -29.73
CA GLU A 233 30.52 -8.25 -30.42
C GLU A 233 31.72 -8.23 -29.47
N GLY A 234 32.78 -8.91 -29.89
CA GLY A 234 34.01 -9.02 -29.14
C GLY A 234 34.54 -7.63 -28.80
N ALA A 235 34.86 -7.44 -27.53
CA ALA A 235 35.74 -6.36 -27.14
C ALA A 235 37.09 -6.60 -27.83
N ASP A 236 37.39 -5.78 -28.83
CA ASP A 236 38.72 -5.71 -29.42
C ASP A 236 39.75 -5.49 -28.31
N ALA A 237 40.79 -6.31 -28.37
CA ALA A 237 41.96 -6.26 -27.51
C ALA A 237 42.63 -4.88 -27.59
N MET A 238 42.88 -4.26 -26.44
CA MET A 238 43.95 -3.28 -26.32
C MET A 238 45.25 -4.04 -26.09
N GLU A 239 46.10 -4.08 -27.13
CA GLU A 239 47.52 -4.40 -27.00
C GLU A 239 48.31 -3.16 -26.55
N GLU A 240 49.20 -3.42 -25.59
CA GLU A 240 50.37 -2.65 -25.07
C GLU A 240 50.21 -1.19 -24.61
#